data_AF-A0AAE7L556-F1
#
_entry.id   AF-A0AAE7L556-F1
#
_cell.length_a   1.000
_cell.length_b   1.000
_cell.length_c   1.000
_cell.angle_alpha   90.00
_cell.angle_beta   90.00
_cell.angle_gamma   90.00
#
_symmetry.space_group_name_H-M   'P 1'
#
loop_
_entity.id
_entity.type
_entity.pdbx_description
1 polymer ?
#
loop_
_entity_poly.entity_id
_entity_poly.type
_entity_poly.pdbx_seq_one_letter_code
_entity_poly.pdbx_strand_id
1 'polypeptide(L)'
;MQAEILLTLKLQQRLFADPRRISLLKQIDQTGSISQGAKNAGISYKSAWDAINEMNQLSEQTLVDRATGGKGGGGAVLTRYGQRLIQLYDLLAQIQQKAFDVLSDDDALPLDSLLAAISRFSLQTSARNQWFGTITGRDHQQVQQHVEVLLADGQTRFKVAITAQSAERLGLDEGQEVLVLLKAPWVGITQDRALAQQADNQLAGRISHIERGPEQCEVLMALPDGQSLCATLPVEQTRDLTEGAEAIAYFNADRIILATLC
;
A
#
# COMPACT_ATOMS: atom_id res chain seq x y z
N MET A 1 -3.99 11.51 19.18
CA MET A 1 -5.16 10.88 19.84
C MET A 1 -5.03 9.38 19.58
N GLN A 2 -5.05 8.49 20.60
CA GLN A 2 -4.98 7.04 20.34
C GLN A 2 -6.40 6.50 20.17
N ALA A 3 -6.76 6.11 18.95
CA ALA A 3 -8.03 5.44 18.69
C ALA A 3 -7.90 3.94 18.95
N GLU A 4 -8.90 3.35 19.60
CA GLU A 4 -9.04 1.91 19.71
C GLU A 4 -9.98 1.42 18.60
N ILE A 5 -9.48 0.55 17.72
CA ILE A 5 -10.24 0.01 16.59
C ILE A 5 -10.65 -1.42 16.90
N LEU A 6 -11.96 -1.67 16.90
CA LEU A 6 -12.53 -2.99 17.17
C LEU A 6 -13.07 -3.61 15.87
N LEU A 7 -12.45 -4.71 15.44
CA LEU A 7 -12.87 -5.45 14.26
C LEU A 7 -14.02 -6.42 14.59
N THR A 8 -15.10 -6.39 13.81
CA THR A 8 -16.18 -7.38 13.90
C THR A 8 -16.41 -8.01 12.53
N LEU A 9 -16.22 -9.32 12.45
CA LEU A 9 -16.42 -10.12 11.24
C LEU A 9 -17.78 -10.82 11.31
N LYS A 10 -18.59 -10.65 10.26
CA LYS A 10 -19.86 -11.37 10.08
C LYS A 10 -19.78 -12.30 8.88
N LEU A 11 -20.28 -13.52 9.04
CA LEU A 11 -20.51 -14.47 7.95
C LEU A 11 -22.00 -14.80 7.91
N GLN A 12 -22.59 -14.84 6.71
CA GLN A 12 -24.02 -15.10 6.55
C GLN A 12 -24.91 -14.18 7.42
N GLN A 13 -24.54 -12.89 7.53
CA GLN A 13 -25.17 -11.87 8.39
C GLN A 13 -25.15 -12.17 9.91
N ARG A 14 -24.48 -13.23 10.35
CA ARG A 14 -24.33 -13.60 11.76
C ARG A 14 -22.95 -13.24 12.27
N LEU A 15 -22.85 -12.98 13.58
CA LEU A 15 -21.57 -12.72 14.23
C LEU A 15 -20.67 -13.95 14.08
N PHE A 16 -19.50 -13.76 13.46
CA PHE A 16 -18.51 -14.82 13.31
C PHE A 16 -17.36 -14.61 14.28
N ALA A 17 -16.62 -13.50 14.17
CA ALA A 17 -15.49 -13.18 15.04
C ALA A 17 -15.54 -11.73 15.50
N ASP A 18 -15.21 -11.52 16.78
CA ASP A 18 -15.07 -10.23 17.45
C ASP A 18 -13.91 -10.32 18.46
N PRO A 19 -13.53 -9.23 19.14
CA PRO A 19 -12.41 -9.26 20.08
C PRO A 19 -12.58 -10.31 21.19
N ARG A 20 -13.83 -10.53 21.63
CA ARG A 20 -14.14 -11.49 22.70
C ARG A 20 -13.97 -12.94 22.25
N ARG A 21 -14.47 -13.31 21.07
CA ARG A 21 -14.32 -14.66 20.50
C ARG A 21 -12.88 -14.97 20.15
N ILE A 22 -12.14 -14.00 19.62
CA ILE A 22 -10.71 -14.18 19.34
C ILE A 22 -9.90 -14.34 20.63
N SER A 23 -10.21 -13.55 21.66
CA SER A 23 -9.62 -13.73 23.00
C SER A 23 -9.89 -15.14 23.55
N LEU A 24 -11.13 -15.65 23.42
CA LEU A 24 -11.46 -17.03 23.78
C LEU A 24 -10.60 -18.05 23.04
N LEU A 25 -10.47 -17.95 21.71
CA LEU A 25 -9.68 -18.91 20.92
C LEU A 25 -8.19 -18.87 21.33
N LYS A 26 -7.61 -17.68 21.54
CA LYS A 26 -6.23 -17.53 22.04
C LYS A 26 -6.04 -18.17 23.41
N GLN A 27 -7.01 -18.00 24.32
CA GLN A 27 -6.95 -18.62 25.63
C GLN A 27 -7.11 -20.14 25.58
N ILE A 28 -7.90 -20.67 24.65
CA ILE A 28 -8.01 -22.12 24.42
C ILE A 28 -6.69 -22.69 23.88
N ASP A 29 -6.05 -22.01 22.93
CA ASP A 29 -4.74 -22.42 22.38
C ASP A 29 -3.67 -22.54 23.48
N GLN A 30 -3.66 -21.58 24.41
CA GLN A 30 -2.70 -21.56 25.52
C GLN A 30 -3.00 -22.57 26.62
N THR A 31 -4.28 -22.80 26.94
CA THR A 31 -4.69 -23.58 28.11
C THR A 31 -5.07 -25.03 27.79
N GLY A 32 -5.33 -25.34 26.51
CA GLY A 32 -5.85 -26.63 26.09
C GLY A 32 -7.26 -26.94 26.61
N SER A 33 -8.01 -25.94 27.09
CA SER A 33 -9.30 -26.14 27.78
C SER A 33 -10.29 -25.02 27.49
N ILE A 34 -11.52 -25.38 27.10
CA ILE A 34 -12.62 -24.41 26.91
C ILE A 34 -13.03 -23.78 28.24
N SER A 35 -13.04 -24.54 29.34
CA SER A 35 -13.46 -24.02 30.64
C SER A 35 -12.47 -23.00 31.19
N GLN A 36 -11.18 -23.31 31.13
CA GLN A 36 -10.13 -22.38 31.55
C GLN A 36 -10.04 -21.19 30.58
N GLY A 37 -10.16 -21.44 29.28
CA GLY A 37 -10.14 -20.39 28.26
C GLY A 37 -11.28 -19.39 28.41
N ALA A 38 -12.50 -19.87 28.70
CA ALA A 38 -13.66 -19.02 28.96
C ALA A 38 -13.46 -18.12 30.19
N LYS A 39 -12.92 -18.69 31.28
CA LYS A 39 -12.64 -17.95 32.51
C LYS A 39 -11.61 -16.84 32.27
N ASN A 40 -10.53 -17.15 31.55
CA ASN A 40 -9.47 -16.18 31.24
C ASN A 40 -9.95 -15.10 30.26
N ALA A 41 -10.85 -15.44 29.33
CA ALA A 41 -11.46 -14.49 28.39
C ALA A 41 -12.63 -13.69 29.01
N GLY A 42 -12.95 -13.90 30.30
CA GLY A 42 -13.99 -13.16 31.00
C GLY A 42 -15.42 -13.49 30.54
N ILE A 43 -15.66 -14.72 30.06
CA ILE A 43 -16.99 -15.16 29.60
C ILE A 43 -17.44 -16.45 30.29
N SER A 44 -18.75 -16.68 30.36
CA SER A 44 -19.28 -17.92 30.92
C SER A 44 -18.92 -19.12 30.04
N TYR A 45 -18.75 -20.31 30.64
CA TYR A 45 -18.50 -21.54 29.89
C TYR A 45 -19.59 -21.79 28.83
N LYS A 46 -20.87 -21.57 29.16
CA LYS A 46 -21.97 -21.71 28.21
C LYS A 46 -21.82 -20.76 27.02
N SER A 47 -21.51 -19.49 27.28
CA SER A 47 -21.27 -18.49 26.23
C SER A 47 -20.09 -18.87 25.33
N ALA A 48 -18.99 -19.38 25.91
CA ALA A 48 -17.85 -19.86 25.15
C ALA A 48 -18.23 -21.04 24.25
N TRP A 49 -18.98 -22.00 24.78
CA TRP A 49 -19.41 -23.19 24.06
C TRP A 49 -20.37 -22.84 22.90
N ASP A 50 -21.35 -21.97 23.15
CA ASP A 50 -22.29 -21.47 22.15
C ASP A 50 -21.54 -20.71 21.04
N ALA A 51 -20.57 -19.86 21.40
CA ALA A 51 -19.75 -19.13 20.44
C ALA A 51 -18.91 -20.07 19.55
N ILE A 52 -18.21 -21.04 20.13
CA ILE A 52 -17.39 -21.99 19.37
C ILE A 52 -18.25 -22.80 18.38
N ASN A 53 -19.42 -23.26 18.82
CA ASN A 53 -20.32 -24.01 17.94
C ASN A 53 -20.85 -23.14 16.80
N GLU A 54 -21.25 -21.90 17.10
CA GLU A 54 -21.69 -20.97 16.05
C GLU A 54 -20.57 -20.67 15.07
N MET A 55 -19.35 -20.44 15.54
CA MET A 55 -18.19 -20.22 14.68
C MET A 55 -17.89 -21.45 13.82
N ASN A 56 -17.94 -22.66 14.38
CA ASN A 56 -17.77 -23.91 13.63
C ASN A 56 -18.88 -24.13 12.60
N GLN A 57 -20.12 -23.72 12.90
CA GLN A 57 -21.25 -23.83 11.98
C GLN A 57 -21.15 -22.84 10.81
N LEU A 58 -20.66 -21.63 11.07
CA LEU A 58 -20.49 -20.58 10.05
C LEU A 58 -19.22 -20.77 9.21
N SER A 59 -18.24 -21.49 9.74
CA SER A 59 -16.96 -21.75 9.09
C SER A 59 -17.04 -22.98 8.17
N GLU A 60 -16.25 -22.96 7.10
CA GLU A 60 -16.07 -24.13 6.22
C GLU A 60 -15.30 -25.27 6.90
N GLN A 61 -14.50 -24.95 7.93
CA GLN A 61 -13.71 -25.91 8.69
C GLN A 61 -13.87 -25.69 10.20
N THR A 62 -13.84 -26.78 10.95
CA THR A 62 -13.84 -26.74 12.42
C THR A 62 -12.65 -25.92 12.92
N LEU A 63 -12.88 -25.04 13.89
CA LEU A 63 -11.88 -24.14 14.49
C LEU A 63 -11.28 -24.73 15.76
N VAL A 64 -12.08 -25.44 16.54
CA VAL A 64 -11.69 -26.07 17.81
C VAL A 64 -12.08 -27.54 17.79
N ASP A 65 -11.08 -28.41 17.83
CA ASP A 65 -11.28 -29.84 18.06
C ASP A 65 -11.36 -30.13 19.55
N ARG A 66 -12.22 -31.09 19.89
CA ARG A 66 -12.33 -31.60 21.26
C ARG A 66 -11.63 -32.95 21.31
N ALA A 67 -10.61 -33.07 22.16
CA ALA A 67 -10.10 -34.38 22.52
C ALA A 67 -11.19 -35.10 23.32
N THR A 68 -11.73 -36.19 22.78
CA THR A 68 -12.75 -36.99 23.47
C THR A 68 -12.15 -37.77 24.64
N GLY A 69 -12.47 -37.35 25.86
CA GLY A 69 -12.78 -38.22 27.01
C GLY A 69 -11.68 -39.09 27.65
N GLY A 70 -11.24 -38.66 28.85
CA GLY A 70 -10.63 -39.49 29.90
C GLY A 70 -10.95 -38.88 31.28
N LYS A 71 -10.61 -39.56 32.39
CA LYS A 71 -10.95 -39.18 33.79
C LYS A 71 -10.53 -37.75 34.24
N GLY A 72 -9.81 -37.00 33.41
CA GLY A 72 -9.38 -35.61 33.63
C GLY A 72 -10.08 -34.54 32.76
N GLY A 73 -11.08 -34.91 31.95
CA GLY A 73 -11.78 -33.99 31.05
C GLY A 73 -11.10 -33.89 29.68
N GLY A 74 -11.91 -33.96 28.62
CA GLY A 74 -11.42 -33.84 27.25
C GLY A 74 -10.83 -32.46 26.99
N GLY A 75 -9.58 -32.41 26.53
CA GLY A 75 -8.92 -31.16 26.13
C GLY A 75 -9.58 -30.53 24.91
N ALA A 76 -9.27 -29.27 24.66
CA ALA A 76 -9.66 -28.55 23.47
C ALA A 76 -8.42 -28.01 22.79
N VAL A 77 -8.31 -28.23 21.48
CA VAL A 77 -7.15 -27.83 20.69
C VAL A 77 -7.65 -27.06 19.48
N LEU A 78 -6.98 -25.95 19.15
CA LEU A 78 -7.28 -25.26 17.90
C LEU A 78 -6.86 -26.12 16.72
N THR A 79 -7.70 -26.16 15.71
CA THR A 79 -7.30 -26.71 14.42
C THR A 79 -6.33 -25.76 13.72
N ARG A 80 -5.67 -26.24 12.67
CA ARG A 80 -4.88 -25.37 11.78
C ARG A 80 -5.72 -24.20 11.25
N TYR A 81 -7.00 -24.43 10.96
CA TYR A 81 -7.90 -23.38 10.49
C TYR A 81 -8.21 -22.36 11.61
N GLY A 82 -8.44 -22.82 12.84
CA GLY A 82 -8.60 -21.96 14.02
C GLY A 82 -7.39 -21.06 14.28
N GLN A 83 -6.18 -21.61 14.17
CA GLN A 83 -4.93 -20.84 14.30
C GLN A 83 -4.78 -19.79 13.17
N ARG A 84 -5.08 -20.17 11.93
CA ARG A 84 -5.07 -19.24 10.79
C ARG A 84 -6.10 -18.12 10.94
N LEU A 85 -7.27 -18.40 11.50
CA LEU A 85 -8.28 -17.37 11.79
C LEU A 85 -7.75 -16.32 12.77
N ILE A 86 -7.08 -16.75 13.84
CA ILE A 86 -6.46 -15.83 14.80
C ILE A 86 -5.40 -14.96 14.11
N GLN A 87 -4.50 -15.59 13.34
CA GLN A 87 -3.45 -14.86 12.61
C GLN A 87 -4.05 -13.84 11.63
N LEU A 88 -5.06 -14.22 10.87
CA LEU A 88 -5.76 -13.33 9.95
C LEU A 88 -6.41 -12.15 10.69
N TYR A 89 -7.10 -12.43 11.79
CA TYR A 89 -7.77 -11.39 12.58
C TYR A 89 -6.76 -10.38 13.15
N ASP A 90 -5.64 -10.87 13.69
CA ASP A 90 -4.59 -10.01 14.23
C ASP A 90 -3.90 -9.18 13.13
N LEU A 91 -3.70 -9.76 11.94
CA LEU A 91 -3.18 -9.02 10.78
C LEU A 91 -4.15 -7.94 10.30
N LEU A 92 -5.45 -8.24 10.23
CA LEU A 92 -6.47 -7.24 9.87
C LEU A 92 -6.52 -6.09 10.88
N ALA A 93 -6.42 -6.39 12.18
CA ALA A 93 -6.36 -5.36 13.21
C ALA A 93 -5.14 -4.44 13.03
N GLN A 94 -3.96 -4.99 12.71
CA GLN A 94 -2.76 -4.19 12.40
C GLN A 94 -2.93 -3.32 11.15
N ILE A 95 -3.53 -3.87 10.09
CA ILE A 95 -3.81 -3.11 8.86
C ILE A 95 -4.75 -1.94 9.15
N GLN A 96 -5.83 -2.17 9.91
CA GLN A 96 -6.77 -1.11 10.29
C GLN A 96 -6.12 -0.03 11.13
N GLN A 97 -5.25 -0.40 12.09
CA GLN A 97 -4.53 0.57 12.89
C GLN A 97 -3.64 1.45 12.02
N LYS A 98 -2.82 0.85 11.14
CA LYS A 98 -1.96 1.61 10.23
C LYS A 98 -2.75 2.52 9.29
N ALA A 99 -3.87 2.03 8.75
CA ALA A 99 -4.74 2.83 7.90
C ALA A 99 -5.36 4.02 8.66
N PHE A 100 -5.67 3.85 9.94
CA PHE A 100 -6.16 4.94 10.79
C PHE A 100 -5.06 5.94 11.15
N ASP A 101 -3.84 5.48 11.42
CA ASP A 101 -2.72 6.37 11.75
C ASP A 101 -2.44 7.34 10.60
N VAL A 102 -2.60 6.89 9.34
CA VAL A 102 -2.52 7.73 8.14
C VAL A 102 -3.56 8.86 8.10
N LEU A 103 -4.74 8.69 8.71
CA LEU A 103 -5.75 9.76 8.80
C LEU A 103 -5.35 10.89 9.73
N SER A 104 -4.35 10.67 10.60
CA SER A 104 -3.90 11.68 11.57
C SER A 104 -2.88 12.65 10.96
N ASP A 105 -2.35 12.36 9.77
CA ASP A 105 -1.46 13.24 9.03
C ASP A 105 -2.27 14.11 8.04
N ASP A 106 -2.16 15.43 8.18
CA ASP A 106 -2.96 16.48 7.52
C ASP A 106 -2.72 16.64 5.99
N ASP A 107 -2.29 15.57 5.31
CA ASP A 107 -1.88 15.62 3.89
C ASP A 107 -3.09 15.56 2.93
N ALA A 108 -3.12 16.55 2.04
CA ALA A 108 -4.19 16.96 1.11
C ALA A 108 -4.60 15.96 -0.01
N LEU A 109 -4.38 14.65 0.15
CA LEU A 109 -4.87 13.66 -0.82
C LEU A 109 -6.21 13.07 -0.38
N PRO A 110 -7.16 12.92 -1.30
CA PRO A 110 -8.51 12.53 -0.97
C PRO A 110 -8.58 11.05 -0.55
N LEU A 111 -9.38 10.77 0.48
CA LEU A 111 -9.58 9.44 1.05
C LEU A 111 -10.56 8.57 0.25
N ASP A 112 -10.99 9.04 -0.93
CA ASP A 112 -11.87 8.33 -1.85
C ASP A 112 -11.11 7.38 -2.79
N SER A 113 -9.78 7.49 -2.91
CA SER A 113 -8.95 6.52 -3.63
C SER A 113 -8.35 5.47 -2.69
N LEU A 114 -8.70 4.21 -2.93
CA LEU A 114 -8.12 3.07 -2.22
C LEU A 114 -6.61 2.95 -2.47
N LEU A 115 -6.13 3.28 -3.67
CA LEU A 115 -4.71 3.26 -4.00
C LEU A 115 -3.94 4.31 -3.21
N ALA A 116 -4.49 5.52 -3.08
CA ALA A 116 -3.90 6.59 -2.29
C ALA A 116 -3.86 6.28 -0.79
N ALA A 117 -4.89 5.60 -0.28
CA ALA A 117 -4.88 5.11 1.10
C ALA A 117 -3.83 4.01 1.30
N ILE A 118 -3.81 2.99 0.44
CA ILE A 118 -2.93 1.82 0.59
C ILE A 118 -1.46 2.21 0.44
N SER A 119 -1.09 3.09 -0.49
CA SER A 119 0.34 3.44 -0.71
C SER A 119 1.02 4.04 0.52
N ARG A 120 0.26 4.69 1.43
CA ARG A 120 0.80 5.32 2.64
C ARG A 120 1.19 4.35 3.75
N PHE A 121 0.51 3.21 3.87
CA PHE A 121 0.82 2.20 4.90
C PHE A 121 1.29 0.84 4.36
N SER A 122 1.30 0.68 3.04
CA SER A 122 1.87 -0.47 2.34
C SER A 122 3.39 -0.32 2.14
N LEU A 123 3.97 -1.12 1.23
CA LEU A 123 5.38 -1.08 0.89
C LEU A 123 5.83 0.34 0.52
N GLN A 124 6.79 0.84 1.28
CA GLN A 124 7.51 2.05 0.96
C GLN A 124 8.63 1.74 -0.05
N THR A 125 8.86 2.65 -0.98
CA THR A 125 9.89 2.49 -2.01
C THR A 125 11.00 3.52 -1.83
N SER A 126 12.21 3.18 -2.30
CA SER A 126 13.34 4.11 -2.33
C SER A 126 13.31 5.07 -3.53
N ALA A 127 12.23 5.05 -4.33
CA ALA A 127 12.01 6.06 -5.35
C ALA A 127 11.56 7.35 -4.66
N ARG A 128 12.29 8.44 -4.91
CA ARG A 128 12.00 9.76 -4.33
C ARG A 128 10.87 10.50 -5.04
N ASN A 129 10.55 10.07 -6.26
CA ASN A 129 9.40 10.57 -7.01
C ASN A 129 8.33 9.49 -6.97
N GLN A 130 7.23 9.81 -6.30
CA GLN A 130 6.05 8.97 -6.18
C GLN A 130 4.82 9.83 -6.42
N TRP A 131 4.20 9.67 -7.58
CA TRP A 131 3.09 10.53 -7.99
C TRP A 131 1.88 9.68 -8.38
N PHE A 132 0.69 10.12 -7.99
CA PHE A 132 -0.54 9.50 -8.44
C PHE A 132 -0.92 10.01 -9.82
N GLY A 133 -1.42 9.10 -10.66
CA GLY A 133 -1.95 9.43 -11.96
C GLY A 133 -2.95 8.40 -12.44
N THR A 134 -3.53 8.69 -13.60
CA THR A 134 -4.52 7.85 -14.27
C THR A 134 -4.04 7.54 -15.68
N ILE A 135 -4.20 6.30 -16.11
CA ILE A 135 -3.90 5.89 -17.49
C ILE A 135 -4.89 6.57 -18.43
N THR A 136 -4.40 7.26 -19.46
CA THR A 136 -5.23 7.89 -20.50
C THR A 136 -5.22 7.14 -21.82
N GLY A 137 -4.32 6.17 -21.98
CA GLY A 137 -4.25 5.35 -23.17
C GLY A 137 -3.02 4.45 -23.18
N ARG A 138 -3.03 3.44 -24.05
CA ARG A 138 -1.85 2.62 -24.34
C ARG A 138 -1.79 2.18 -25.79
N ASP A 139 -0.59 1.87 -26.25
CA ASP A 139 -0.41 1.14 -27.50
C ASP A 139 -0.45 -0.39 -27.28
N HIS A 140 -0.59 -1.14 -28.38
CA HIS A 140 -0.72 -2.61 -28.35
C HIS A 140 0.46 -3.29 -29.06
N GLN A 141 1.66 -2.79 -28.82
CA GLN A 141 2.88 -3.43 -29.31
C GLN A 141 3.09 -4.81 -28.64
N GLN A 142 3.74 -5.74 -29.36
CA GLN A 142 3.84 -7.13 -28.94
C GLN A 142 4.81 -7.38 -27.76
N VAL A 143 5.87 -6.59 -27.65
CA VAL A 143 6.95 -6.82 -26.67
C VAL A 143 6.91 -5.76 -25.57
N GLN A 144 7.02 -4.49 -25.97
CA GLN A 144 7.06 -3.34 -25.07
C GLN A 144 6.00 -2.36 -25.51
N GLN A 145 5.08 -2.07 -24.61
CA GLN A 145 3.99 -1.12 -24.81
C GLN A 145 4.33 0.21 -24.17
N HIS A 146 3.71 1.27 -24.65
CA HIS A 146 3.73 2.59 -24.03
C HIS A 146 2.35 2.91 -23.50
N VAL A 147 2.29 3.28 -22.21
CA VAL A 147 1.10 3.82 -21.57
C VAL A 147 1.28 5.32 -21.36
N GLU A 148 0.23 6.09 -21.56
CA GLU A 148 0.18 7.50 -21.22
C GLU A 148 -0.45 7.67 -19.85
N VAL A 149 0.22 8.43 -18.99
CA VAL A 149 -0.23 8.73 -17.63
C VAL A 149 -0.52 10.22 -17.53
N LEU A 150 -1.69 10.55 -16.98
CA LEU A 150 -2.08 11.89 -16.58
C LEU A 150 -1.95 12.01 -15.06
N LEU A 151 -1.17 12.99 -14.57
CA LEU A 151 -1.07 13.23 -13.13
C LEU A 151 -2.38 13.80 -12.56
N ALA A 152 -2.49 13.79 -11.23
CA ALA A 152 -3.65 14.30 -10.49
C ALA A 152 -3.99 15.79 -10.79
N ASP A 153 -3.07 16.53 -11.40
CA ASP A 153 -3.25 17.91 -11.82
C ASP A 153 -4.13 18.07 -13.07
N GLY A 154 -4.44 16.97 -13.76
CA GLY A 154 -5.25 16.96 -14.98
C GLY A 154 -4.58 17.59 -16.20
N GLN A 155 -3.30 17.95 -16.13
CA GLN A 155 -2.56 18.62 -17.21
C GLN A 155 -1.28 17.89 -17.59
N THR A 156 -0.50 17.45 -16.62
CA THR A 156 0.82 16.88 -16.83
C THR A 156 0.69 15.45 -17.37
N ARG A 157 1.24 15.22 -18.57
CA ARG A 157 1.24 13.92 -19.24
C ARG A 157 2.65 13.45 -19.52
N PHE A 158 2.86 12.15 -19.38
CA PHE A 158 4.10 11.50 -19.80
C PHE A 158 3.85 10.05 -20.19
N LYS A 159 4.83 9.48 -20.89
CA LYS A 159 4.84 8.11 -21.37
C LYS A 159 5.64 7.22 -20.46
N VAL A 160 5.13 6.01 -20.23
CA VAL A 160 5.82 4.95 -19.51
C VAL A 160 5.90 3.73 -20.40
N ALA A 161 7.09 3.14 -20.50
CA ALA A 161 7.30 1.94 -21.29
C ALA A 161 7.28 0.71 -20.38
N ILE A 162 6.48 -0.28 -20.75
CA ILE A 162 6.23 -1.47 -19.93
C ILE A 162 6.10 -2.71 -20.82
N THR A 163 6.42 -3.90 -20.31
CA THR A 163 6.22 -5.13 -21.10
C THR A 163 4.74 -5.41 -21.34
N ALA A 164 4.39 -5.92 -22.51
CA ALA A 164 2.99 -6.25 -22.85
C ALA A 164 2.32 -7.14 -21.79
N GLN A 165 3.03 -8.15 -21.31
CA GLN A 165 2.56 -9.04 -20.25
C GLN A 165 2.27 -8.30 -18.93
N SER A 166 3.05 -7.28 -18.59
CA SER A 166 2.82 -6.50 -17.37
C SER A 166 1.65 -5.54 -17.54
N ALA A 167 1.47 -4.93 -18.71
CA ALA A 167 0.31 -4.10 -19.00
C ALA A 167 -1.01 -4.88 -18.89
N GLU A 168 -1.05 -6.10 -19.44
CA GLU A 168 -2.20 -7.00 -19.33
C GLU A 168 -2.44 -7.45 -17.88
N ARG A 169 -1.39 -7.93 -17.19
CA ARG A 169 -1.52 -8.42 -15.80
C ARG A 169 -1.99 -7.32 -14.84
N LEU A 170 -1.53 -6.09 -15.05
CA LEU A 170 -1.86 -4.94 -14.20
C LEU A 170 -3.15 -4.22 -14.63
N GLY A 171 -3.79 -4.64 -15.73
CA GLY A 171 -5.01 -4.01 -16.23
C GLY A 171 -4.83 -2.53 -16.56
N LEU A 172 -3.71 -2.17 -17.21
CA LEU A 172 -3.40 -0.77 -17.54
C LEU A 172 -4.23 -0.27 -18.73
N ASP A 173 -5.53 -0.17 -18.54
CA ASP A 173 -6.48 0.40 -19.50
C ASP A 173 -6.87 1.83 -19.10
N GLU A 174 -7.51 2.56 -20.01
CA GLU A 174 -7.93 3.95 -19.77
C GLU A 174 -8.81 4.07 -18.51
N GLY A 175 -8.47 5.02 -17.65
CA GLY A 175 -9.13 5.24 -16.36
C GLY A 175 -8.49 4.50 -15.17
N GLN A 176 -7.53 3.59 -15.40
CA GLN A 176 -6.85 2.89 -14.31
C GLN A 176 -5.98 3.85 -13.48
N GLU A 177 -6.17 3.86 -12.16
CA GLU A 177 -5.31 4.61 -11.22
C GLU A 177 -3.97 3.91 -11.04
N VAL A 178 -2.89 4.67 -11.07
CA VAL A 178 -1.52 4.18 -10.91
C VAL A 178 -0.72 5.08 -9.99
N LEU A 179 0.22 4.47 -9.28
CA LEU A 179 1.32 5.13 -8.59
C LEU A 179 2.56 5.02 -9.47
N VAL A 180 3.10 6.17 -9.83
CA VAL A 180 4.29 6.32 -10.67
C VAL A 180 5.51 6.36 -9.77
N LEU A 181 6.45 5.45 -9.99
CA LEU A 181 7.69 5.35 -9.23
C LEU A 181 8.87 5.70 -10.13
N LEU A 182 9.58 6.77 -9.79
CA LEU A 182 10.75 7.23 -10.54
C LEU A 182 11.91 7.54 -9.58
N LYS A 183 13.04 6.89 -9.80
CA LYS A 183 14.22 7.09 -8.94
C LYS A 183 14.91 8.41 -9.32
N ALA A 184 15.33 9.18 -8.31
CA ALA A 184 15.99 10.47 -8.52
C ALA A 184 17.21 10.44 -9.47
N PRO A 185 18.08 9.41 -9.47
CA PRO A 185 19.22 9.33 -10.40
C PRO A 185 18.85 9.13 -11.88
N TRP A 186 17.58 8.83 -12.18
CA TRP A 186 17.09 8.71 -13.57
C TRP A 186 16.53 10.02 -14.12
N VAL A 187 16.49 11.07 -13.30
CA VAL A 187 15.94 12.36 -13.67
C VAL A 187 17.07 13.33 -13.97
N GLY A 188 17.14 13.80 -15.21
CA GLY A 188 17.95 14.94 -15.61
C GLY A 188 17.24 16.25 -15.28
N ILE A 189 17.99 17.32 -15.01
CA ILE A 189 17.45 18.70 -14.94
C ILE A 189 18.30 19.57 -15.85
N THR A 190 17.65 20.38 -16.68
CA THR A 190 18.32 21.32 -17.58
C THR A 190 17.50 22.58 -17.79
N GLN A 191 18.17 23.67 -18.16
CA GLN A 191 17.53 24.88 -18.69
C GLN A 191 17.51 24.90 -20.22
N ASP A 192 18.26 24.00 -20.87
CA ASP A 192 18.29 23.85 -22.31
C ASP A 192 17.11 22.99 -22.80
N ARG A 193 16.17 23.63 -23.49
CA ARG A 193 15.01 22.98 -24.10
C ARG A 193 15.40 21.94 -25.14
N ALA A 194 16.47 22.16 -25.91
CA ALA A 194 16.88 21.23 -26.97
C ALA A 194 17.39 19.91 -26.38
N LEU A 195 18.10 19.98 -25.24
CA LEU A 195 18.53 18.79 -24.51
C LEU A 195 17.34 18.01 -23.94
N ALA A 196 16.41 18.70 -23.27
CA ALA A 196 15.23 18.05 -22.68
C ALA A 196 14.34 17.35 -23.73
N GLN A 197 14.22 17.92 -24.93
CA GLN A 197 13.44 17.36 -26.04
C GLN A 197 13.97 16.03 -26.59
N GLN A 198 15.19 15.62 -26.23
CA GLN A 198 15.75 14.33 -26.65
C GLN A 198 15.22 13.16 -25.81
N ALA A 199 14.70 13.43 -24.61
CA ALA A 199 14.11 12.42 -23.75
C ALA A 199 12.64 12.17 -24.12
N ASP A 200 12.07 11.06 -23.66
CA ASP A 200 10.65 10.77 -23.89
C ASP A 200 9.73 11.74 -23.13
N ASN A 201 10.12 12.12 -21.91
CA ASN A 201 9.29 12.89 -20.99
C ASN A 201 10.00 14.17 -20.55
N GLN A 202 9.25 15.27 -20.49
CA GLN A 202 9.73 16.58 -20.03
C GLN A 202 8.71 17.23 -19.09
N LEU A 203 9.15 17.59 -17.90
CA LEU A 203 8.32 18.25 -16.89
C LEU A 203 8.92 19.62 -16.58
N ALA A 204 8.19 20.68 -16.90
CA ALA A 204 8.61 22.04 -16.56
C ALA A 204 8.31 22.33 -15.09
N GLY A 205 9.22 23.02 -14.42
CA GLY A 205 9.04 23.38 -13.02
C GLY A 205 10.02 24.46 -12.59
N ARG A 206 10.02 24.73 -11.29
CA ARG A 206 10.94 25.69 -10.65
C ARG A 206 11.77 24.99 -9.61
N ILE A 207 13.08 25.18 -9.64
CA ILE A 207 13.97 24.60 -8.65
C ILE A 207 13.63 25.21 -7.29
N SER A 208 13.22 24.37 -6.34
CA SER A 208 12.84 24.79 -4.99
C SER A 208 14.00 24.68 -4.01
N HIS A 209 14.88 23.69 -4.18
CA HIS A 209 16.04 23.48 -3.33
C HIS A 209 17.17 22.75 -4.05
N ILE A 210 18.42 23.08 -3.71
CA ILE A 210 19.62 22.36 -4.17
C ILE A 210 20.51 22.01 -2.98
N GLU A 211 20.66 20.72 -2.70
CA GLU A 211 21.64 20.21 -1.74
C GLU A 211 22.87 19.70 -2.49
N ARG A 212 24.01 20.35 -2.27
CA ARG A 212 25.28 20.00 -2.96
C ARG A 212 26.16 19.14 -2.07
N GLY A 213 26.39 17.90 -2.51
CA GLY A 213 27.36 16.99 -1.92
C GLY A 213 28.72 17.04 -2.64
N PRO A 214 29.67 16.15 -2.26
CA PRO A 214 31.01 16.12 -2.84
C PRO A 214 31.04 15.63 -4.30
N GLU A 215 30.19 14.67 -4.67
CA GLU A 215 30.14 14.09 -6.02
C GLU A 215 28.77 14.25 -6.69
N GLN A 216 27.71 14.27 -5.87
CA GLN A 216 26.32 14.33 -6.30
C GLN A 216 25.63 15.54 -5.66
N CYS A 217 24.66 16.06 -6.37
CA CYS A 217 23.74 17.09 -5.91
C CYS A 217 22.32 16.53 -5.95
N GLU A 218 21.58 16.72 -4.86
CA GLU A 218 20.15 16.53 -4.85
C GLU A 218 19.48 17.85 -5.25
N VAL A 219 18.60 17.79 -6.24
CA VAL A 219 17.85 18.95 -6.72
C VAL A 219 16.38 18.65 -6.55
N LEU A 220 15.69 19.51 -5.80
CA LEU A 220 14.24 19.51 -5.68
C LEU A 220 13.64 20.56 -6.61
N MET A 221 12.60 20.18 -7.33
CA MET A 221 11.90 21.03 -8.28
C MET A 221 10.40 20.98 -7.97
N ALA A 222 9.80 22.13 -7.74
CA ALA A 222 8.35 22.26 -7.61
C ALA A 222 7.70 22.14 -9.00
N LEU A 223 6.75 21.22 -9.12
CA LEU A 223 5.90 21.05 -10.30
C LEU A 223 4.68 21.98 -10.22
N PRO A 224 3.99 22.26 -11.34
CA PRO A 224 2.83 23.16 -11.37
C PRO A 224 1.68 22.75 -10.45
N ASP A 225 1.60 21.48 -10.10
CA ASP A 225 0.57 20.88 -9.25
C ASP A 225 0.87 20.93 -7.75
N GLY A 226 2.00 21.53 -7.38
CA GLY A 226 2.47 21.62 -6.00
C GLY A 226 3.25 20.39 -5.52
N GLN A 227 3.35 19.32 -6.32
CA GLN A 227 4.20 18.19 -6.00
C GLN A 227 5.68 18.56 -6.17
N SER A 228 6.53 17.87 -5.41
CA SER A 228 7.98 18.01 -5.51
C SER A 228 8.56 16.87 -6.34
N LEU A 229 9.42 17.22 -7.29
CA LEU A 229 10.27 16.31 -8.04
C LEU A 229 11.68 16.34 -7.46
N CYS A 230 12.28 15.18 -7.28
CA CYS A 230 13.64 14.99 -6.80
C CYS A 230 14.52 14.37 -7.89
N ALA A 231 15.65 15.00 -8.16
CA ALA A 231 16.69 14.49 -9.04
C ALA A 231 18.02 14.37 -8.29
N THR A 232 18.84 13.38 -8.67
CA THR A 232 20.21 13.24 -8.19
C THR A 232 21.14 13.34 -9.39
N LEU A 233 21.98 14.37 -9.41
CA LEU A 233 22.80 14.75 -10.55
C LEU A 233 24.27 14.85 -10.13
N PRO A 234 25.24 14.49 -10.99
CA PRO A 234 26.64 14.80 -10.75
C PRO A 234 26.85 16.31 -10.57
N VAL A 235 27.73 16.71 -9.64
CA VAL A 235 27.97 18.13 -9.29
C VAL A 235 28.26 18.99 -10.52
N GLU A 236 29.00 18.44 -11.49
CA GLU A 236 29.38 19.11 -12.73
C GLU A 236 28.18 19.60 -13.56
N GLN A 237 27.07 18.87 -13.53
CA GLN A 237 25.83 19.19 -14.26
C GLN A 237 24.94 20.20 -13.53
N THR A 238 25.28 20.56 -12.29
CA THR A 238 24.46 21.44 -11.43
C THR A 238 25.08 22.81 -11.17
N ARG A 239 26.23 23.10 -11.80
CA ARG A 239 26.99 24.33 -11.57
C ARG A 239 26.19 25.58 -11.95
N ASP A 240 25.45 25.50 -13.04
CA ASP A 240 24.66 26.61 -13.58
C ASP A 240 23.22 26.64 -13.03
N LEU A 241 22.85 25.64 -12.21
CA LEU A 241 21.52 25.57 -11.60
C LEU A 241 21.45 26.41 -10.33
N THR A 242 20.40 27.22 -10.22
CA THR A 242 20.14 28.07 -9.06
C THR A 242 18.73 27.85 -8.52
N GLU A 243 18.58 27.98 -7.20
CA GLU A 243 17.26 27.93 -6.56
C GLU A 243 16.39 29.08 -7.07
N GLY A 244 15.11 28.80 -7.29
CA GLY A 244 14.14 29.73 -7.86
C GLY A 244 14.16 29.81 -9.39
N ALA A 245 15.14 29.22 -10.08
CA ALA A 245 15.19 29.23 -11.53
C ALA A 245 14.16 28.27 -12.16
N GLU A 246 13.66 28.65 -13.34
CA GLU A 246 12.87 27.72 -14.17
C GLU A 246 13.81 26.70 -14.81
N ALA A 247 13.36 25.45 -14.80
CA ALA A 247 14.09 24.33 -15.35
C ALA A 247 13.11 23.27 -15.89
N ILE A 248 13.65 22.33 -16.65
CA ILE A 248 12.93 21.21 -17.21
C ILE A 248 13.59 19.93 -16.69
N ALA A 249 12.83 19.14 -15.96
CA ALA A 249 13.20 17.78 -15.65
C ALA A 249 12.91 16.88 -16.84
N TYR A 250 13.81 15.95 -17.15
CA TYR A 250 13.66 15.05 -18.27
C TYR A 250 14.09 13.62 -17.93
N PHE A 251 13.42 12.63 -18.49
CA PHE A 251 13.67 11.21 -18.26
C PHE A 251 13.01 10.36 -19.35
N ASN A 252 13.52 9.15 -19.56
CA ASN A 252 12.97 8.23 -20.56
C ASN A 252 11.85 7.36 -19.97
N ALA A 253 10.95 6.91 -20.85
CA ALA A 253 9.76 6.15 -20.50
C ALA A 253 10.09 4.80 -19.86
N ASP A 254 11.27 4.23 -20.17
CA ASP A 254 11.78 2.96 -19.65
C ASP A 254 12.37 3.05 -18.22
N ARG A 255 12.46 4.26 -17.63
CA ARG A 255 13.00 4.49 -16.27
C ARG A 255 11.94 4.54 -15.18
N ILE A 256 10.68 4.33 -15.54
CA ILE A 256 9.53 4.49 -14.67
C ILE A 256 8.95 3.12 -14.36
N ILE A 257 8.56 2.90 -13.11
CA ILE A 257 7.80 1.72 -12.68
C ILE A 257 6.39 2.17 -12.31
N LEU A 258 5.39 1.41 -12.74
CA LEU A 258 4.01 1.61 -12.33
C LEU A 258 3.61 0.58 -11.28
N ALA A 259 2.93 1.06 -10.24
CA ALA A 259 2.24 0.25 -9.26
C ALA A 259 0.74 0.57 -9.32
N THR A 260 -0.11 -0.43 -9.16
CA THR A 260 -1.57 -0.26 -9.14
C THR A 260 -2.21 -1.35 -8.28
N LEU A 261 -3.48 -1.15 -7.93
CA LEU A 261 -4.29 -2.19 -7.30
C LEU A 261 -4.96 -2.99 -8.43
N CYS A 262 -4.72 -4.30 -8.44
CA CYS A 262 -5.40 -5.25 -9.32
C CYS A 262 -6.51 -5.96 -8.58
#